data_AF-A0A6G3D8A8-F1
#
_entry.id   AF-A0A6G3D8A8-F1
#
_cell.length_a   1.000
_cell.length_b   1.000
_cell.length_c   1.000
_cell.angle_alpha   90.00
_cell.angle_beta   90.00
_cell.angle_gamma   90.00
#
_symmetry.space_group_name_H-M   'P 1'
#
loop_
_entity.id
_entity.type
_entity.pdbx_description
1 polymer ?
#
loop_
_entity_poly.entity_id
_entity_poly.type
_entity_poly.pdbx_seq_one_letter_code
_entity_poly.pdbx_strand_id
1 'polypeptide(L)' 'RKLIGTGGWNGMAHLVAVGDVNGSDAPDLVAVTDDGYKLDGSSYGAGWQLTYAGRGDGRLEAAWPVQEGWWGFTAYC' A
#
# COMPACT_ATOMS: atom_id res chain seq x y z
N ARG A 1 -11.02 -9.09 14.70
CA ARG A 1 -10.18 -7.91 14.35
C ARG A 1 -8.71 -8.30 14.48
N LYS A 2 -7.86 -7.86 13.55
CA LYS A 2 -6.42 -8.18 13.53
C LYS A 2 -5.65 -6.92 13.18
N LEU A 3 -4.58 -6.62 13.93
CA LEU A 3 -3.72 -5.47 13.63
C LEU A 3 -2.78 -5.87 12.50
N ILE A 4 -2.73 -5.06 11.44
CA ILE A 4 -1.95 -5.33 10.21
C ILE A 4 -0.76 -4.38 10.01
N GLY A 5 -0.50 -3.49 10.97
CA GLY A 5 0.69 -2.66 11.02
C GLY A 5 0.72 -1.84 12.31
N THR A 6 1.91 -1.40 12.71
CA THR A 6 2.13 -0.66 13.97
C THR A 6 2.23 0.86 13.76
N GLY A 7 2.23 1.33 12.51
CA GLY A 7 2.33 2.75 12.17
C GLY A 7 2.38 2.99 10.65
N GLY A 8 2.56 4.25 10.26
CA GLY A 8 2.73 4.64 8.85
C GLY A 8 1.43 4.80 8.05
N TRP A 9 0.32 4.20 8.49
CA TRP A 9 -0.97 4.27 7.79
C TRP A 9 -1.54 5.69 7.67
N ASN A 10 -1.26 6.57 8.63
CA ASN A 10 -1.69 7.97 8.59
C ASN A 10 -0.94 8.83 7.54
N GLY A 11 0.11 8.28 6.92
CA GLY A 11 0.85 8.93 5.83
C GLY A 11 0.34 8.54 4.44
N MET A 12 -0.81 7.86 4.35
CA MET A 12 -1.40 7.41 3.09
C MET A 12 -2.60 8.28 2.73
N ALA A 13 -2.61 8.80 1.50
CA ALA A 13 -3.74 9.52 0.92
C ALA A 13 -4.85 8.55 0.50
N HIS A 14 -4.47 7.38 0.00
CA HIS A 14 -5.41 6.35 -0.47
C HIS A 14 -5.03 4.97 0.05
N LEU A 15 -6.05 4.19 0.40
CA LEU A 15 -5.97 2.78 0.75
C LEU A 15 -7.06 2.03 -0.02
N VAL A 16 -6.65 1.11 -0.89
CA VAL A 16 -7.57 0.42 -1.80
C VAL A 16 -7.30 -1.07 -1.72
N ALA A 17 -8.28 -1.82 -1.22
CA ALA A 17 -8.27 -3.26 -1.36
C ALA A 17 -8.48 -3.59 -2.85
N VAL A 18 -7.53 -4.33 -3.41
CA VAL A 18 -7.62 -4.81 -4.78
C VAL A 18 -7.74 -6.34 -4.74
N GLY A 19 -8.04 -6.95 -5.89
CA GLY A 19 -7.94 -8.41 -6.01
C GLY A 19 -6.49 -8.89 -5.83
N ASP A 20 -6.23 -10.11 -6.26
CA ASP A 20 -4.85 -10.58 -6.38
C ASP A 20 -4.22 -9.96 -7.63
N VAL A 21 -3.34 -8.97 -7.46
CA VAL A 21 -2.66 -8.28 -8.56
C VAL A 21 -1.22 -8.76 -8.74
N ASN A 22 -0.71 -9.55 -7.80
CA ASN A 22 0.67 -10.06 -7.83
C ASN A 22 0.77 -11.58 -8.00
N GLY A 23 -0.35 -12.31 -8.01
CA GLY A 23 -0.40 -13.77 -8.18
C GLY A 23 -0.20 -14.56 -6.89
N SER A 24 -0.53 -13.98 -5.73
CA SER A 24 -0.38 -14.62 -4.41
C SER A 24 -1.58 -15.47 -3.97
N ASP A 25 -2.61 -15.61 -4.81
CA ASP A 25 -3.91 -16.23 -4.51
C ASP A 25 -4.67 -15.56 -3.34
N ALA A 26 -4.29 -14.33 -2.99
CA ALA A 26 -4.90 -13.55 -1.91
C ALA A 26 -5.13 -12.09 -2.35
N PRO A 27 -6.20 -11.42 -1.85
CA PRO A 27 -6.42 -10.00 -2.14
C PRO A 27 -5.30 -9.12 -1.58
N ASP A 28 -4.81 -8.22 -2.41
CA ASP A 28 -3.74 -7.28 -2.06
C ASP A 28 -4.28 -5.92 -1.58
N LEU A 29 -3.40 -5.11 -1.01
CA LEU A 29 -3.69 -3.71 -0.67
C LEU A 29 -2.74 -2.79 -1.43
N VAL A 30 -3.31 -1.79 -2.12
CA VAL A 30 -2.56 -0.69 -2.72
C VAL A 30 -2.73 0.56 -1.86
N ALA A 31 -1.62 1.24 -1.59
CA ALA A 31 -1.60 2.53 -0.90
C ALA A 31 -0.90 3.59 -1.75
N VAL A 32 -1.33 4.84 -1.59
CA VAL A 32 -0.65 6.02 -2.17
C VAL A 32 -0.22 6.93 -1.03
N THR A 33 1.04 7.35 -1.02
CA THR A 33 1.62 8.24 0.00
C THR A 33 1.12 9.68 -0.11
N ASP A 34 0.92 10.38 1.02
CA ASP A 34 0.38 11.75 1.07
C ASP A 34 1.45 12.85 1.15
N ASP A 35 2.56 12.62 1.87
CA ASP A 35 3.67 13.58 1.98
C ASP A 35 5.01 12.87 1.92
N GLY A 36 5.27 12.00 2.91
CA GLY A 36 6.48 11.22 2.99
C GLY A 36 6.26 9.89 3.70
N TYR A 37 6.79 8.81 3.13
CA TYR A 37 6.79 7.48 3.70
C TYR A 37 8.21 6.91 3.75
N LYS A 38 8.57 6.29 4.86
CA LYS A 38 9.88 5.65 5.03
C LYS A 38 9.73 4.14 5.03
N LEU A 39 10.46 3.49 4.15
CA LEU A 39 10.50 2.04 4.01
C LEU A 39 11.92 1.63 3.64
N ASP A 40 12.44 0.61 4.34
CA ASP A 40 13.75 0.02 4.08
C ASP A 40 14.90 1.03 3.98
N GLY A 41 14.87 2.05 4.84
CA GLY A 41 15.87 3.14 4.86
C GLY A 41 15.71 4.18 3.75
N SER A 42 14.81 3.96 2.80
CA SER A 42 14.49 4.89 1.71
C SER A 42 13.31 5.79 2.07
N SER A 43 13.25 6.98 1.47
CA SER A 43 12.15 7.93 1.63
C SER A 43 11.40 8.08 0.30
N TYR A 44 10.09 7.90 0.36
CA TYR A 44 9.17 8.00 -0.76
C TYR A 44 8.29 9.22 -0.53
N GLY A 45 8.38 10.21 -1.42
CA GLY A 45 7.58 11.42 -1.34
C GLY A 45 6.11 11.13 -1.63
N ALA A 46 5.32 12.19 -1.71
CA ALA A 46 3.90 12.09 -1.99
C ALA A 46 3.61 11.50 -3.39
N GLY A 47 2.53 10.72 -3.52
CA GLY A 47 2.10 10.13 -4.78
C GLY A 47 2.86 8.88 -5.20
N TRP A 48 3.63 8.27 -4.29
CA TRP A 48 4.22 6.95 -4.51
C TRP A 48 3.18 5.86 -4.26
N GLN A 49 3.08 4.92 -5.19
CA GLN A 49 2.31 3.70 -4.99
C GLN A 49 3.16 2.69 -4.20
N LEU A 50 2.56 2.14 -3.15
CA LEU A 50 3.05 0.99 -2.41
C LEU A 50 2.05 -0.16 -2.56
N THR A 51 2.52 -1.35 -2.90
CA THR A 51 1.67 -2.55 -2.96
C THR A 51 2.06 -3.49 -1.83
N TYR A 52 1.07 -3.95 -1.08
CA TYR A 52 1.20 -4.91 0.01
C TYR A 52 0.50 -6.21 -0.40
N ALA A 53 1.27 -7.30 -0.52
CA ALA A 53 0.69 -8.60 -0.88
C ALA A 53 -0.24 -9.13 0.21
N GLY A 54 -1.35 -9.73 -0.18
CA GLY A 54 -2.19 -10.52 0.72
C GLY A 54 -1.53 -11.81 1.15
N ARG A 55 -1.76 -12.24 2.39
CA ARG A 55 -1.35 -13.58 2.88
C ARG A 55 -2.49 -14.60 2.93
N GLY A 56 -3.72 -14.20 2.59
CA GLY A 56 -4.93 -15.03 2.71
C GLY A 56 -5.45 -15.22 4.15
N ASP A 57 -4.70 -14.84 5.17
CA ASP A 57 -5.07 -14.95 6.59
C ASP A 57 -5.48 -13.61 7.24
N GLY A 58 -5.76 -12.61 6.41
CA GLY A 58 -6.04 -11.24 6.82
C GLY A 58 -4.80 -10.45 7.28
N ARG A 59 -3.58 -10.91 6.96
CA ARG A 59 -2.35 -10.12 7.05
C ARG A 59 -1.88 -9.71 5.66
N LEU A 60 -0.94 -8.77 5.68
CA LEU A 60 -0.21 -8.30 4.53
C LEU A 60 1.28 -8.68 4.66
N GLU A 61 1.96 -8.82 3.52
CA GLU A 61 3.42 -8.80 3.45
C GLU A 61 3.95 -7.36 3.60
N ALA A 62 5.27 -7.22 3.65
CA ALA A 62 5.89 -5.90 3.55
C ALA A 62 5.53 -5.25 2.21
N ALA A 63 5.35 -3.92 2.21
CA ALA A 63 5.13 -3.20 0.97
C ALA A 63 6.36 -3.27 0.07
N TRP A 64 6.13 -3.25 -1.23
CA TRP A 64 7.13 -2.83 -2.19
C TRP A 64 6.69 -1.53 -2.88
N PRO A 65 7.62 -0.57 -3.06
CA PRO A 65 7.35 0.64 -3.84
C PRO A 65 7.27 0.28 -5.33
N VAL A 66 6.32 0.89 -6.04
CA VAL A 66 6.13 0.66 -7.48
C VAL A 66 6.66 1.85 -8.28
N GLN A 67 5.98 3.00 -8.19
CA GLN A 67 6.38 4.23 -8.88
C GLN A 67 5.73 5.47 -8.24
N GLU A 68 6.31 6.64 -8.51
CA GLU A 68 5.69 7.94 -8.25
C GLU A 68 4.63 8.33 -9.30
N GLY A 69 3.89 9.42 -9.05
CA GLY A 69 2.93 9.99 -10.00
C GLY A 69 1.46 9.56 -9.79
N TRP A 70 1.17 8.84 -8.71
CA TRP A 70 -0.18 8.32 -8.41
C TRP A 70 -1.10 9.32 -7.73
N TRP A 71 -0.75 10.61 -7.66
CA TRP A 71 -1.65 11.66 -7.15
C TRP A 71 -2.92 11.84 -7.99
N GLY A 72 -2.87 11.51 -9.28
CA GLY A 72 -4.05 11.49 -10.15
C GLY A 72 -4.90 10.23 -9.99
N PHE A 73 -4.44 9.25 -9.22
CA PHE A 73 -5.18 8.02 -8.99
C PHE A 73 -6.38 8.31 -8.09
N THR A 74 -7.56 8.10 -8.64
CA THR A 74 -8.81 8.21 -7.92
C THR A 74 -9.48 6.85 -7.96
N ALA A 75 -9.56 6.18 -6.81
CA ALA A 75 -10.29 4.93 -6.70
C ALA A 75 -11.75 5.25 -6.40
N TYR A 76 -12.60 5.17 -7.43
CA TYR A 76 -14.05 5.14 -7.28
C TYR A 76 -14.49 3.67 -7.33
N CYS A 77 -15.30 3.26 -6.35
CA CYS A 77 -15.96 1.94 -6.34
C CYS A 77 -17.39 2.02 -6.90
#